data_AF-A0A6A4FSE0-F1
#
_entry.id   AF-A0A6A4FSE0-F1
#
_cell.length_a   1.000
_cell.length_b   1.000
_cell.length_c   1.000
_cell.angle_alpha   90.00
_cell.angle_beta   90.00
_cell.angle_gamma   90.00
#
_symmetry.space_group_name_H-M   'P 1'
#
loop_
_entity.id
_entity.type
_entity.pdbx_description
1 polymer ?
#
loop_
_entity_poly.entity_id
_entity_poly.type
_entity_poly.pdbx_seq_one_letter_code
_entity_poly.pdbx_strand_id
1 'polypeptide(L)' 'MSTDELCNGVKFKECVLNGVQGMCYNTRMMVVQCETSSGYIPMRKLQIQRGVGDTCNPDVESWLGCASS' A
#
# COMPACT_ATOMS: atom_id res chain seq x y z
N MET A 1 -17.06 2.39 7.86
CA MET A 1 -15.93 3.12 7.25
C MET A 1 -15.77 2.63 5.84
N SER A 2 -15.73 3.56 4.89
CA SER A 2 -15.49 3.26 3.48
C SER A 2 -14.00 2.97 3.24
N THR A 3 -13.67 2.34 2.11
CA THR A 3 -12.31 1.92 1.79
C THR A 3 -11.36 3.09 1.53
N ASP A 4 -11.89 4.23 1.12
CA ASP A 4 -11.19 5.49 0.88
C ASP A 4 -10.85 6.22 2.20
N GLU A 5 -11.75 6.23 3.18
CA GLU A 5 -11.49 6.79 4.52
C GLU A 5 -10.35 6.08 5.26
N LEU A 6 -10.23 4.75 5.10
CA LEU A 6 -9.14 3.97 5.70
C LEU A 6 -7.76 4.42 5.19
N CYS A 7 -7.72 4.86 3.93
CA CYS A 7 -6.51 5.26 3.25
C CYS A 7 -6.20 6.74 3.38
N ASN A 8 -7.21 7.59 3.52
CA ASN A 8 -7.07 9.04 3.58
C ASN A 8 -6.22 9.59 2.41
N GLY A 9 -6.35 9.00 1.22
CA GLY A 9 -5.57 9.34 0.03
C GLY A 9 -4.09 8.91 0.04
N VAL A 10 -3.61 8.27 1.10
CA VAL A 10 -2.20 7.86 1.22
C VAL A 10 -2.00 6.50 0.53
N LYS A 11 -1.17 6.46 -0.51
CA LYS A 11 -0.79 5.21 -1.19
C LYS A 11 0.15 4.37 -0.32
N PHE A 12 0.11 3.07 -0.51
CA PHE A 12 0.97 2.05 0.12
C PHE A 12 0.84 1.94 1.65
N LYS A 13 -0.09 2.68 2.27
CA LYS A 13 -0.46 2.54 3.66
C LYS A 13 -1.13 1.18 3.91
N GLU A 14 -0.84 0.56 5.06
CA GLU A 14 -1.56 -0.62 5.52
C GLU A 14 -3.02 -0.27 5.86
N CYS A 15 -3.95 -1.15 5.46
CA CYS A 15 -5.36 -1.02 5.80
C CYS A 15 -5.96 -2.40 6.11
N VAL A 16 -7.05 -2.41 6.87
CA VAL A 16 -7.81 -3.64 7.17
C VAL A 16 -9.24 -3.44 6.73
N LEU A 17 -9.71 -4.25 5.78
CA LEU A 17 -11.08 -4.22 5.28
C LEU A 17 -11.76 -5.53 5.64
N ASN A 18 -12.82 -5.47 6.46
CA ASN A 18 -13.58 -6.65 6.90
C ASN A 18 -12.71 -7.76 7.53
N GLY A 19 -11.67 -7.38 8.28
CA GLY A 19 -10.73 -8.30 8.91
C GLY A 19 -9.64 -8.85 7.97
N VAL A 20 -9.62 -8.44 6.70
CA VAL A 20 -8.59 -8.81 5.73
C VAL A 20 -7.57 -7.68 5.62
N GLN A 21 -6.29 -8.03 5.80
CA GLN A 21 -5.18 -7.11 5.59
C GLN A 21 -5.07 -6.74 4.10
N GLY A 22 -4.90 -5.46 3.83
CA GLY A 22 -4.76 -4.90 2.50
C GLY A 22 -3.79 -3.74 2.48
N MET A 23 -3.71 -3.12 1.31
CA MET A 23 -2.86 -1.97 1.06
C MET A 23 -3.66 -0.90 0.33
N CYS A 24 -3.47 0.35 0.72
CA CYS A 24 -4.05 1.49 0.03
C CYS A 24 -3.43 1.66 -1.35
N TYR A 25 -4.20 1.38 -2.41
CA TYR A 25 -3.68 1.37 -3.77
C TYR A 25 -4.74 1.73 -4.81
N ASN A 26 -4.32 2.19 -6.00
CA ASN A 26 -5.21 2.57 -7.10
C ASN A 26 -5.00 1.69 -8.34
N THR A 27 -5.69 0.56 -8.40
CA THR A 27 -5.48 -0.48 -9.43
C THR A 27 -5.90 -0.06 -10.84
N ARG A 28 -6.78 0.94 -10.97
CA ARG A 28 -7.34 1.41 -12.26
C ARG A 28 -7.30 2.94 -12.42
N MET A 29 -6.32 3.61 -11.83
CA MET A 29 -6.28 5.08 -11.79
C MET A 29 -7.51 5.73 -11.12
N MET A 30 -8.27 4.96 -10.33
CA MET A 30 -9.39 5.46 -9.51
C MET A 30 -8.89 6.03 -8.17
N VAL A 31 -9.82 6.44 -7.31
CA VAL A 31 -9.52 6.90 -5.93
C VAL A 31 -8.73 5.82 -5.18
N VAL A 32 -7.79 6.25 -4.33
CA VAL A 32 -7.03 5.36 -3.46
C VAL A 32 -7.97 4.68 -2.48
N GLN A 33 -8.01 3.36 -2.53
CA GLN A 33 -8.89 2.55 -1.69
C GLN A 33 -8.10 1.41 -1.06
N CYS A 34 -8.63 0.86 0.02
CA CYS A 34 -8.09 -0.35 0.63
C CYS A 34 -8.25 -1.54 -0.32
N GLU A 35 -7.14 -2.00 -0.91
CA GLU A 35 -7.07 -3.13 -1.82
C GLU A 35 -6.58 -4.37 -1.06
N THR A 36 -7.40 -5.42 -1.03
CA THR A 36 -7.12 -6.67 -0.29
C THR A 36 -6.66 -7.81 -1.19
N SER A 37 -6.55 -7.57 -2.51
CA SER A 37 -6.03 -8.58 -3.42
C SER A 37 -4.59 -8.96 -3.07
N SER A 38 -4.34 -10.27 -2.97
CA SER A 38 -3.10 -10.86 -2.46
C SER A 38 -1.84 -10.52 -3.26
N GLY A 39 -1.97 -10.02 -4.49
CA GLY A 39 -0.83 -9.72 -5.37
C GLY A 39 -0.15 -8.37 -5.12
N TYR A 40 -0.86 -7.36 -4.62
CA TYR A 40 -0.31 -5.99 -4.56
C TYR A 40 0.73 -5.80 -3.47
N ILE A 41 0.53 -6.41 -2.30
CA ILE A 41 1.51 -6.35 -1.19
C ILE A 41 2.85 -6.99 -1.62
N PRO A 42 2.90 -8.25 -2.11
CA PRO A 42 4.14 -8.83 -2.62
C PRO A 42 4.78 -8.04 -3.76
N MET A 43 3.95 -7.50 -4.67
CA MET A 43 4.45 -6.66 -5.77
C MET A 43 5.17 -5.42 -5.24
N ARG A 44 4.58 -4.69 -4.28
CA ARG A 44 5.20 -3.48 -3.73
C ARG A 44 6.46 -3.81 -2.93
N LYS A 45 6.47 -4.90 -2.15
CA LYS A 45 7.68 -5.38 -1.47
C LYS A 45 8.82 -5.63 -2.46
N LEU A 46 8.54 -6.28 -3.59
CA LEU A 46 9.53 -6.53 -4.64
C LEU A 46 10.02 -5.25 -5.30
N GLN A 47 9.14 -4.27 -5.51
CA GLN A 47 9.50 -2.95 -6.04
C GLN A 47 10.47 -2.21 -5.12
N ILE A 48 10.17 -2.18 -3.82
CA ILE A 48 11.03 -1.58 -2.79
C ILE A 48 12.40 -2.26 -2.77
N GLN A 49 12.42 -3.60 -2.73
CA GLN A 49 13.67 -4.37 -2.69
C GLN A 49 14.55 -4.12 -3.92
N ARG A 50 13.96 -3.91 -5.09
CA ARG A 50 14.68 -3.64 -6.33
C ARG A 50 14.96 -2.16 -6.57
N GLY A 51 14.44 -1.26 -5.74
CA GLY A 51 14.52 0.19 -5.94
C GLY A 51 13.86 0.65 -7.24
N VAL A 52 12.76 0.02 -7.66
CA VAL A 52 12.05 0.33 -8.91
C VAL A 52 10.66 0.88 -8.64
N GLY A 53 10.21 1.82 -9.50
CA GLY A 53 8.93 2.51 -9.33
C GLY A 53 9.05 3.72 -8.40
N ASP A 54 7.97 4.04 -7.68
CA ASP A 54 7.93 5.18 -6.77
C ASP A 54 8.86 4.95 -5.57
N THR A 55 9.64 5.98 -5.21
CA THR A 55 10.48 5.99 -4.00
C THR A 55 9.62 5.63 -2.78
N CYS A 56 10.09 4.69 -1.97
CA CYS A 56 9.33 4.24 -0.82
C CYS A 56 9.37 5.29 0.30
N ASN A 57 8.25 5.48 0.98
CA ASN A 57 8.14 6.35 2.14
C ASN A 57 8.26 5.50 3.42
N PRO A 58 9.34 5.60 4.21
CA PRO A 58 9.52 4.80 5.42
C PRO A 58 8.45 5.06 6.49
N ASP A 59 7.85 6.25 6.54
CA ASP A 59 6.79 6.58 7.51
C ASP A 59 5.49 5.80 7.25
N VAL A 60 5.27 5.38 6.00
CA VAL A 60 4.04 4.71 5.54
C VAL A 60 4.28 3.26 5.18
N GLU A 61 5.46 2.94 4.65
CA GLU A 61 5.80 1.67 4.00
C GLU A 61 6.82 0.84 4.78
N SER A 62 7.11 1.21 6.04
CA SER A 62 7.98 0.41 6.92
C SER A 62 7.49 -1.02 7.09
N TRP A 63 6.17 -1.23 7.14
CA TRP A 63 5.53 -2.56 7.16
C TRP A 63 5.75 -3.38 5.87
N LEU A 64 6.12 -2.72 4.77
CA LEU A 64 6.51 -3.34 3.49
C LEU A 64 8.03 -3.60 3.40
N GLY A 65 8.80 -3.21 4.41
CA GLY A 65 10.27 -3.34 4.39
C GLY A 65 11.00 -2.14 3.80
N CYS A 66 10.34 -0.98 3.66
CA CYS A 66 11.04 0.27 3.39
C CYS A 66 11.83 0.68 4.64
N ALA A 67 13.15 0.79 4.52
CA ALA A 67 14.01 1.30 5.58
C ALA A 67 14.45 2.73 5.24
N SER A 68 14.43 3.63 6.22
CA SER A 68 15.13 4.92 6.12
C SER A 68 16.63 4.64 6.13
N SER A 69 17.26 4.62 4.95
CA SER A 69 18.72 4.57 4.82
C SER A 69 19.36 5.86 5.30
#